data_AF-A0A2D7KSQ2-F1
#
_entry.id   AF-A0A2D7KSQ2-F1
#
_cell.length_a   1.000
_cell.length_b   1.000
_cell.length_c   1.000
_cell.angle_alpha   90.00
_cell.angle_beta   90.00
_cell.angle_gamma   90.00
#
_symmetry.space_group_name_H-M   'P 1'
#
loop_
_entity.id
_entity.type
_entity.pdbx_description
1 polymer ?
#
loop_
_entity_poly.entity_id
_entity_poly.type
_entity_poly.pdbx_seq_one_letter_code
_entity_poly.pdbx_strand_id
1 'polypeptide(L)'
;MAETTNETGPEYYRLGSIQVWDFIRDKELNFHLGNVIKYVCRAGHKEDDIEDLSKAIHYLSNEIEFRTGKRVQECVRGPELPDFAYQSYAKEFDR
;
A
#
# COMPACT_ATOMS: atom_id res chain seq x y z
N MET A 1 19.44 21.09 -16.82
CA MET A 1 19.66 19.67 -16.49
C MET A 1 19.13 19.51 -15.08
N ALA A 2 18.15 18.63 -14.85
CA ALA A 2 17.60 18.46 -13.51
C ALA A 2 18.72 17.96 -12.60
N GLU A 3 19.01 18.72 -11.54
CA GLU A 3 19.98 18.33 -10.53
C GLU A 3 19.51 17.02 -9.88
N THR A 4 20.32 15.96 -9.96
CA THR A 4 20.04 14.70 -9.29
C THR A 4 20.24 14.88 -7.79
N THR A 5 19.14 14.98 -7.04
CA THR A 5 19.10 15.56 -5.68
C THR A 5 19.62 14.69 -4.54
N ASN A 6 20.12 13.47 -4.74
CA ASN A 6 20.71 12.71 -3.62
C ASN A 6 21.56 11.50 -4.06
N GLU A 7 22.81 11.42 -3.63
CA GLU A 7 23.69 10.27 -3.88
C GLU A 7 23.59 9.17 -2.80
N THR A 8 22.50 9.13 -2.03
CA THR A 8 22.27 8.13 -0.98
C THR A 8 21.20 7.10 -1.36
N GLY A 9 21.46 5.80 -1.15
CA GLY A 9 20.52 4.70 -1.38
C GLY A 9 20.90 3.74 -2.53
N PRO A 10 20.19 2.61 -2.69
CA PRO A 10 20.54 1.57 -3.67
C PRO A 10 20.46 2.03 -5.13
N GLU A 11 21.34 1.51 -5.99
CA GLU A 11 21.46 1.89 -7.40
C GLU A 11 20.16 1.68 -8.20
N TYR A 12 19.45 0.59 -7.92
CA TYR A 12 18.20 0.23 -8.61
C TYR A 12 17.00 1.16 -8.32
N TYR A 13 17.17 2.21 -7.51
CA TYR A 13 16.18 3.29 -7.35
C TYR A 13 16.61 4.62 -7.96
N ARG A 14 17.81 4.68 -8.57
CA ARG A 14 18.37 5.87 -9.23
C ARG A 14 18.26 5.82 -10.74
N LEU A 15 17.29 5.08 -11.25
CA LEU A 15 17.10 4.90 -12.68
C LEU A 15 16.43 6.15 -13.24
N GLY A 16 17.20 6.93 -14.03
CA GLY A 16 16.74 8.16 -14.66
C GLY A 16 17.06 9.43 -13.87
N SER A 17 16.40 10.54 -14.22
CA SER A 17 16.71 11.87 -13.67
C SER A 17 16.05 12.16 -12.33
N ILE A 18 15.07 11.36 -11.91
CA ILE A 18 14.29 11.56 -10.68
C ILE A 18 14.37 10.26 -9.87
N GLN A 19 14.66 10.35 -8.57
CA GLN A 19 14.66 9.17 -7.71
C GLN A 19 13.24 8.68 -7.48
N VAL A 20 13.06 7.36 -7.43
CA VAL A 20 11.72 6.76 -7.32
C VAL A 20 10.95 7.27 -6.09
N TRP A 21 11.61 7.42 -4.95
CA TRP A 21 10.99 7.98 -3.74
C TRP A 21 10.70 9.49 -3.83
N ASP A 22 11.46 10.25 -4.62
CA ASP A 22 11.16 11.66 -4.87
C ASP A 22 9.88 11.80 -5.68
N PHE A 23 9.72 10.99 -6.72
CA PHE A 23 8.48 10.92 -7.50
C PHE A 23 7.27 10.51 -6.64
N ILE A 24 7.42 9.50 -5.79
CA ILE A 24 6.35 9.05 -4.88
C ILE A 24 5.91 10.17 -3.93
N ARG A 25 6.86 10.96 -3.41
CA ARG A 25 6.58 12.12 -2.54
C ARG A 25 5.95 13.27 -3.29
N ASP A 26 6.46 13.61 -4.47
CA ASP A 26 5.92 14.66 -5.35
C ASP A 26 4.46 14.39 -5.75
N LYS A 27 4.12 13.12 -5.98
CA LYS A 27 2.76 12.69 -6.32
C LYS A 27 1.88 12.38 -5.11
N GLU A 28 2.37 12.59 -3.89
CA GLU A 28 1.66 12.34 -2.63
C GLU A 28 1.00 10.95 -2.59
N LEU A 29 1.68 9.93 -3.13
CA LEU A 29 1.12 8.59 -3.22
C LEU A 29 1.01 7.95 -1.84
N ASN A 30 -0.10 7.26 -1.59
CA ASN A 30 -0.29 6.51 -0.36
C ASN A 30 0.65 5.29 -0.28
N PHE A 31 0.64 4.60 0.86
CA PHE A 31 1.52 3.45 1.11
C PHE A 31 1.40 2.35 0.04
N HIS A 32 0.19 2.01 -0.41
CA HIS A 32 0.00 0.98 -1.42
C HIS A 32 0.53 1.42 -2.78
N LEU A 33 0.09 2.58 -3.26
CA LEU A 33 0.49 3.11 -4.56
C LEU A 33 2.00 3.40 -4.65
N GLY A 34 2.60 3.91 -3.57
CA GLY A 34 4.05 4.09 -3.50
C GLY A 34 4.82 2.77 -3.61
N ASN A 35 4.35 1.69 -2.97
CA ASN A 35 4.95 0.37 -3.13
C ASN A 35 4.78 -0.19 -4.54
N VAL A 36 3.62 0.03 -5.20
CA VAL A 36 3.44 -0.38 -6.61
C VAL A 36 4.52 0.23 -7.48
N ILE A 37 4.72 1.55 -7.43
CA ILE A 37 5.75 2.24 -8.21
C ILE A 37 7.15 1.75 -7.86
N LYS A 38 7.45 1.60 -6.57
CA LYS A 38 8.74 1.10 -6.08
C LYS A 38 9.10 -0.25 -6.68
N TYR A 39 8.19 -1.22 -6.69
CA TYR A 39 8.47 -2.56 -7.21
C TYR A 39 8.47 -2.61 -8.74
N VAL A 40 7.61 -1.84 -9.41
CA VAL A 40 7.63 -1.70 -10.88
C VAL A 40 8.96 -1.14 -11.37
N CYS A 41 9.48 -0.08 -10.74
CA CYS A 41 10.77 0.50 -11.11
C CYS A 41 11.97 -0.39 -10.74
N ARG A 42 11.81 -1.31 -9.78
CA ARG A 42 12.89 -2.20 -9.33
C ARG A 42 12.97 -3.48 -10.17
N ALA A 43 11.87 -3.92 -10.77
CA ALA A 43 11.81 -5.09 -11.63
C ALA A 43 12.85 -4.98 -12.76
N GLY A 44 13.68 -6.02 -12.94
CA GLY A 44 14.77 -6.04 -13.92
C GLY A 44 16.08 -5.37 -13.47
N HIS A 45 16.15 -4.80 -12.27
CA HIS A 45 17.32 -4.06 -11.79
C HIS A 45 17.93 -4.58 -10.48
N LYS A 46 17.36 -5.65 -9.90
CA LYS A 46 17.89 -6.26 -8.67
C LYS A 46 18.11 -7.76 -8.83
N GLU A 47 17.04 -8.55 -8.71
CA GLU A 47 17.07 -10.02 -8.67
C GLU A 47 15.97 -10.55 -9.61
N ASP A 48 14.90 -11.11 -9.05
CA ASP A 48 13.76 -11.69 -9.75
C ASP A 48 12.74 -10.59 -10.07
N ASP A 49 12.57 -10.32 -11.36
CA ASP A 49 11.60 -9.36 -11.88
C ASP A 49 10.16 -9.81 -11.65
N ILE A 50 9.88 -11.10 -11.77
CA ILE A 50 8.57 -11.70 -11.53
C ILE A 50 8.17 -11.55 -10.05
N GLU A 51 9.11 -11.70 -9.12
CA GLU A 51 8.84 -11.48 -7.69
C GLU A 51 8.44 -10.03 -7.41
N ASP A 52 9.14 -9.06 -8.01
CA ASP A 52 8.82 -7.64 -7.85
C ASP A 52 7.49 -7.27 -8.51
N LEU A 53 7.19 -7.79 -9.70
CA LEU A 53 5.89 -7.60 -10.35
C LEU A 53 4.76 -8.23 -9.51
N SER A 54 5.00 -9.40 -8.91
CA SER A 54 4.03 -10.04 -8.01
C SER A 54 3.74 -9.20 -6.77
N LYS A 55 4.77 -8.57 -6.19
CA LYS A 55 4.59 -7.60 -5.09
C LYS A 55 3.80 -6.38 -5.56
N ALA A 56 4.09 -5.84 -6.74
CA ALA A 56 3.32 -4.71 -7.28
C ALA A 56 1.84 -5.05 -7.43
N ILE A 57 1.51 -6.23 -7.97
CA ILE A 57 0.12 -6.72 -8.07
C ILE A 57 -0.52 -6.81 -6.68
N HIS A 58 0.17 -7.38 -5.69
CA HIS A 58 -0.34 -7.49 -4.32
C HIS A 58 -0.72 -6.13 -3.73
N TYR A 59 0.16 -5.13 -3.84
CA TYR A 59 -0.13 -3.78 -3.32
C TYR A 59 -1.25 -3.09 -4.10
N LEU A 60 -1.36 -3.31 -5.40
CA LEU A 60 -2.44 -2.75 -6.21
C LEU A 60 -3.80 -3.38 -5.84
N SER A 61 -3.84 -4.70 -5.61
CA SER A 61 -5.04 -5.39 -5.11
C SER A 61 -5.47 -4.84 -3.75
N ASN A 62 -4.53 -4.64 -2.81
CA ASN A 62 -4.83 -4.06 -1.50
C ASN A 62 -5.41 -2.64 -1.62
N GLU A 63 -4.90 -1.81 -2.54
CA GLU A 63 -5.46 -0.48 -2.80
C GLU A 63 -6.90 -0.55 -3.34
N ILE A 64 -7.19 -1.50 -4.24
CA ILE A 64 -8.55 -1.73 -4.75
C ILE A 64 -9.47 -2.18 -3.62
N GLU A 65 -9.04 -3.10 -2.77
CA GLU A 65 -9.79 -3.55 -1.60
C GLU A 65 -10.06 -2.40 -0.61
N PHE A 66 -9.06 -1.56 -0.36
CA PHE A 66 -9.17 -0.37 0.47
C PHE A 66 -10.24 0.59 -0.06
N ARG A 67 -10.22 0.87 -1.37
CA ARG A 67 -11.21 1.76 -2.02
C ARG A 67 -12.60 1.17 -2.11
N THR A 68 -12.72 -0.14 -2.25
CA THR A 68 -14.01 -0.83 -2.37
C THR A 68 -14.63 -1.16 -1.01
N GLY A 69 -13.97 -0.81 0.10
CA GLY A 69 -14.53 -0.98 1.45
C GLY A 69 -14.54 -2.43 1.95
N LYS A 70 -13.85 -3.36 1.28
CA LYS A 70 -13.67 -4.75 1.73
C LYS A 70 -12.58 -4.83 2.81
N ARG A 71 -12.73 -4.04 3.88
CA ARG A 71 -11.68 -3.79 4.88
C ARG A 71 -11.38 -4.98 5.80
N VAL A 72 -12.23 -5.99 5.77
CA VAL A 72 -12.15 -7.13 6.69
C VAL A 72 -12.11 -8.40 5.84
N GLN A 73 -11.00 -9.14 5.95
CA GLN A 73 -10.92 -10.50 5.43
C GLN A 73 -12.14 -11.27 5.93
N GLU A 74 -12.76 -12.07 5.06
CA GLU A 74 -14.00 -12.77 5.39
C GLU A 74 -13.91 -13.56 6.71
N CYS A 75 -12.75 -14.15 7.00
CA CYS A 75 -12.48 -14.85 8.25
C CYS A 75 -12.46 -13.97 9.52
N VAL A 76 -12.33 -12.65 9.38
CA VAL A 76 -12.33 -11.67 10.48
C VAL A 76 -13.68 -10.94 10.56
N ARG A 77 -14.58 -11.14 9.59
CA ARG A 77 -15.95 -10.61 9.69
C ARG A 77 -16.68 -11.39 10.78
N GLY A 78 -16.88 -10.74 11.91
CA GLY A 78 -17.80 -11.26 12.93
C GLY A 78 -19.21 -11.42 12.35
N PRO A 79 -20.05 -12.27 12.96
CA PRO A 79 -21.46 -12.33 12.57
C PRO A 79 -22.07 -10.93 12.65
N GLU A 80 -22.86 -10.55 11.64
CA GLU A 80 -23.63 -9.31 11.68
C GLU A 80 -24.66 -9.42 12.81
N LEU A 81 -24.34 -8.82 13.95
CA LEU A 81 -25.25 -8.75 15.09
C LEU A 81 -26.29 -7.66 14.80
N PRO A 82 -27.60 -7.93 14.98
CA PRO A 82 -28.63 -6.91 14.82
C PRO A 82 -28.40 -5.70 15.72
N ASP A 83 -28.72 -4.49 15.24
CA ASP A 83 -28.53 -3.23 15.97
C ASP A 83 -29.12 -3.22 17.39
N PHE A 84 -30.21 -3.99 17.62
CA PHE A 84 -30.84 -4.09 18.95
C PHE A 84 -29.92 -4.73 20.01
N ALA A 85 -28.99 -5.61 19.60
CA ALA A 85 -28.11 -6.33 20.51
C ALA A 85 -27.02 -5.41 21.09
N TYR A 86 -26.60 -4.37 20.36
CA TYR A 86 -25.61 -3.41 20.86
C TYR A 86 -26.17 -2.48 21.94
N GLN A 87 -27.45 -2.10 21.83
CA GLN A 87 -28.06 -1.17 22.78
C GLN A 87 -28.22 -1.75 24.19
N SER A 88 -28.38 -3.08 24.33
CA SER A 88 -28.45 -3.73 25.64
C SER A 88 -27.09 -3.87 26.30
N TYR A 89 -26.05 -4.26 25.53
CA TYR A 89 -24.69 -4.41 26.04
C TYR A 89 -24.07 -3.08 26.50
N ALA A 90 -24.25 -2.01 25.73
CA ALA A 90 -23.71 -0.69 26.09
C ALA A 90 -24.31 -0.16 27.40
N LYS A 91 -25.60 -0.42 27.66
CA LYS A 91 -26.29 0.00 28.89
C LYS A 91 -25.85 -0.76 30.14
N GLU A 92 -25.26 -1.95 29.96
CA GLU A 92 -24.84 -2.82 31.07
C GLU A 92 -23.40 -2.53 31.51
N PHE A 93 -22.55 -2.02 30.61
CA PHE A 93 -21.17 -1.64 30.90
C PHE A 93 -21.03 -0.33 31.69
N ASP A 94 -21.98 0.60 31.51
CA ASP A 94 -22.01 1.92 32.17
C ASP A 94 -22.69 1.91 33.56
N ARG A 95 -22.97 0.74 34.15
CA ARG A 95 -23.64 0.57 35.46
C ARG A 95 -22.68 0.07 36.53
#